data_AF-A0A9D6IWY1-F1
#
_entry.id   AF-A0A9D6IWY1-F1
#
_cell.length_a   1.000
_cell.length_b   1.000
_cell.length_c   1.000
_cell.angle_alpha   90.00
_cell.angle_beta   90.00
_cell.angle_gamma   90.00
#
_symmetry.space_group_name_H-M   'P 1'
#
loop_
_entity.id
_entity.type
_entity.pdbx_description
1 polymer ?
#
loop_
_entity_poly.entity_id
_entity_poly.type
_entity_poly.pdbx_seq_one_letter_code
_entity_poly.pdbx_strand_id
1 'polypeptide(L)'
;MTPLRRFFLAFALSAAALGAIVAVAGPAVDAAVSRAMAFSAAAVLGGRAEGAEVRLEDRAVTVGAGCTSTHFAAIFLCALAAWPATWRRRLAAVGAAFAVLFLMDVVRVTALVRLAGTPAFDAAHVFSGAGYVGVLLVAWLGWMRWSGPRVRLPRLPLAGAAALAFVFAAGELALAQGPPPPPPLEVPLGGAAFALAGVVASAWELLRRRA
;
A
#
# COMPACT_ATOMS: atom_id res chain seq x y z
N MET A 1 28.04 -9.80 6.11
CA MET A 1 26.79 -9.52 5.36
C MET A 1 26.91 -8.16 4.66
N THR A 2 26.55 -8.07 3.39
CA THR A 2 26.52 -6.80 2.65
C THR A 2 25.42 -5.87 3.20
N PRO A 3 25.56 -4.53 3.07
CA PRO A 3 24.53 -3.57 3.51
C PRO A 3 23.14 -3.86 2.92
N LEU A 4 23.11 -4.31 1.66
CA LEU A 4 21.89 -4.68 0.96
C LEU A 4 21.19 -5.90 1.58
N ARG A 5 21.94 -6.95 1.94
CA ARG A 5 21.39 -8.13 2.63
C ARG A 5 20.80 -7.77 4.00
N ARG A 6 21.46 -6.85 4.72
CA ARG A 6 20.95 -6.36 6.01
C ARG A 6 19.64 -5.60 5.86
N PHE A 7 19.54 -4.72 4.85
CA PHE A 7 18.31 -4.00 4.54
C PHE A 7 17.15 -4.97 4.24
N PHE A 8 17.35 -5.92 3.32
CA PHE A 8 16.28 -6.86 2.96
C PHE A 8 15.84 -7.74 4.13
N LEU A 9 16.78 -8.20 4.96
CA LEU A 9 16.44 -8.96 6.16
C LEU A 9 15.64 -8.10 7.15
N ALA A 10 16.08 -6.87 7.43
CA ALA A 10 15.37 -5.95 8.31
C ALA A 10 13.98 -5.61 7.76
N PHE A 11 13.85 -5.42 6.45
CA PHE A 11 12.58 -5.19 5.78
C PHE A 11 11.64 -6.38 5.92
N ALA A 12 12.12 -7.61 5.65
CA ALA A 12 11.32 -8.82 5.77
C ALA A 12 10.83 -9.04 7.21
N LEU A 13 11.69 -8.84 8.21
CA LEU A 13 11.32 -8.92 9.62
C LEU A 13 10.30 -7.83 10.00
N SER A 14 10.50 -6.60 9.54
CA SER A 14 9.56 -5.50 9.79
C SER A 14 8.20 -5.77 9.15
N ALA A 15 8.19 -6.31 7.93
CA ALA A 15 6.98 -6.68 7.21
C ALA A 15 6.24 -7.82 7.89
N ALA A 16 6.94 -8.84 8.38
CA ALA A 16 6.33 -9.93 9.14
C ALA A 16 5.70 -9.42 10.45
N ALA A 17 6.44 -8.60 11.21
CA ALA A 17 5.94 -8.01 12.45
C ALA A 17 4.73 -7.10 12.21
N LEU A 18 4.80 -6.22 11.21
CA LEU A 18 3.70 -5.33 10.87
C LEU A 18 2.50 -6.10 10.32
N GLY A 19 2.73 -7.15 9.54
CA GLY A 19 1.67 -8.05 9.07
C GLY A 19 0.92 -8.71 10.22
N ALA A 20 1.63 -9.17 11.27
CA ALA A 20 1.00 -9.69 12.48
C ALA A 20 0.18 -8.62 13.23
N ILE A 21 0.68 -7.38 13.31
CA ILE A 21 -0.05 -6.26 13.92
C ILE A 21 -1.31 -5.95 13.11
N VAL A 22 -1.21 -5.87 11.77
CA VAL A 22 -2.34 -5.60 10.88
C VAL A 22 -3.36 -6.73 10.91
N ALA A 23 -2.95 -7.98 11.06
CA ALA A 23 -3.90 -9.10 11.19
C ALA A 23 -4.83 -8.96 12.42
N VAL A 24 -4.35 -8.32 13.49
CA VAL A 24 -5.12 -8.12 14.73
C VAL A 24 -5.80 -6.76 14.76
N ALA A 25 -5.06 -5.69 14.45
CA ALA A 25 -5.52 -4.30 14.60
C ALA A 25 -6.07 -3.69 13.30
N GLY A 26 -5.83 -4.34 12.16
CA GLY A 26 -6.19 -3.86 10.82
C GLY A 26 -7.66 -3.44 10.69
N PRO A 27 -8.63 -4.29 11.08
CA PRO A 27 -10.04 -3.93 10.96
C PRO A 27 -10.42 -2.64 11.72
N ALA A 28 -9.86 -2.46 12.92
CA ALA A 28 -10.10 -1.25 13.72
C ALA A 28 -9.42 -0.02 13.12
N VAL A 29 -8.19 -0.17 12.61
CA VAL A 29 -7.45 0.89 11.92
C VAL A 29 -8.18 1.29 10.64
N ASP A 30 -8.56 0.33 9.80
CA ASP A 30 -9.29 0.60 8.56
C ASP A 30 -10.63 1.28 8.82
N ALA A 31 -11.37 0.87 9.85
CA ALA A 31 -12.60 1.54 10.25
C ALA A 31 -12.34 2.99 10.71
N ALA A 32 -11.26 3.25 11.46
CA ALA A 32 -10.90 4.59 11.89
C ALA A 32 -10.48 5.48 10.70
N VAL A 33 -9.62 4.96 9.82
CA VAL A 33 -9.14 5.67 8.62
C VAL A 33 -10.30 5.94 7.66
N SER A 34 -11.16 4.96 7.41
CA SER A 34 -12.32 5.13 6.52
C SER A 34 -13.29 6.20 7.04
N ARG A 35 -13.51 6.28 8.35
CA ARG A 35 -14.31 7.36 8.96
C ARG A 35 -13.67 8.73 8.78
N ALA A 36 -12.37 8.84 9.03
CA ALA A 36 -11.63 10.09 8.81
C ALA A 36 -11.67 10.52 7.33
N MET A 37 -11.59 9.56 6.40
CA MET A 37 -11.68 9.82 4.97
C MET A 37 -13.07 10.26 4.55
N ALA A 38 -14.11 9.58 5.03
CA ALA A 38 -15.50 9.96 4.77
C ALA A 38 -15.78 11.39 5.26
N PHE A 39 -15.34 11.72 6.48
CA PHE A 39 -15.44 13.07 7.03
C PHE A 39 -14.74 14.11 6.14
N SER A 40 -13.49 13.84 5.76
CA SER A 40 -12.69 14.76 4.94
C SER A 40 -13.28 14.94 3.54
N ALA A 41 -13.75 13.86 2.92
CA ALA A 41 -14.39 13.90 1.62
C ALA A 41 -15.73 14.65 1.65
N ALA A 42 -16.56 14.40 2.67
CA ALA A 42 -17.80 15.14 2.88
C ALA A 42 -17.54 16.65 3.03
N ALA A 43 -16.53 17.03 3.82
CA ALA A 43 -16.14 18.43 3.98
C ALA A 43 -15.73 19.09 2.64
N VAL A 44 -15.00 18.37 1.79
CA VAL A 44 -14.58 18.87 0.45
C VAL A 44 -15.76 18.94 -0.53
N LEU A 45 -16.72 18.03 -0.43
CA LEU A 45 -17.85 17.90 -1.36
C LEU A 45 -19.09 18.72 -0.94
N GLY A 46 -19.09 19.30 0.26
CA GLY A 46 -20.27 19.96 0.82
C GLY A 46 -21.35 18.97 1.29
N GLY A 47 -20.97 17.75 1.62
CA GLY A 47 -21.86 16.67 2.08
C GLY A 47 -21.86 16.48 3.59
N ARG A 48 -22.40 15.33 4.02
CA ARG A 48 -22.35 14.85 5.41
C ARG A 48 -21.66 13.48 5.48
N ALA A 49 -20.98 13.22 6.58
CA ALA A 49 -20.38 11.90 6.84
C ALA A 49 -21.15 11.19 7.96
N GLU A 50 -21.57 9.95 7.70
CA GLU A 50 -22.21 9.07 8.67
C GLU A 50 -21.34 7.81 8.82
N GLY A 51 -20.49 7.79 9.85
CA GLY A 51 -19.47 6.75 9.97
C GLY A 51 -18.49 6.78 8.79
N ALA A 52 -18.42 5.69 8.04
CA ALA A 52 -17.57 5.58 6.85
C ALA A 52 -18.31 5.92 5.54
N GLU A 53 -19.56 6.37 5.61
CA GLU A 53 -20.37 6.75 4.45
C GLU A 53 -20.31 8.25 4.20
N VAL A 54 -20.12 8.65 2.94
CA VAL A 54 -20.25 10.02 2.46
C VAL A 54 -21.62 10.18 1.82
N ARG A 55 -22.44 11.10 2.35
CA ARG A 55 -23.79 11.39 1.86
C ARG A 55 -23.84 12.77 1.21
N LEU A 56 -24.31 12.79 -0.03
CA LEU A 56 -24.71 13.97 -0.78
C LEU A 56 -26.24 13.92 -0.98
N GLU A 57 -26.84 14.97 -1.55
CA GLU A 57 -28.30 15.03 -1.75
C GLU A 57 -28.83 13.90 -2.64
N ASP A 58 -28.05 13.47 -3.63
CA ASP A 58 -28.47 12.55 -4.69
C ASP A 58 -27.78 11.17 -4.62
N ARG A 59 -26.77 11.00 -3.75
CA ARG A 59 -25.96 9.78 -3.70
C ARG A 59 -25.31 9.56 -2.33
N ALA A 60 -25.05 8.29 -2.02
CA ALA A 60 -24.30 7.88 -0.85
C ALA A 60 -23.22 6.87 -1.24
N VAL A 61 -22.01 7.01 -0.69
CA VAL A 61 -20.86 6.16 -1.01
C VAL A 61 -20.15 5.77 0.27
N THR A 62 -20.02 4.47 0.49
CA THR A 62 -19.28 3.92 1.63
C THR A 62 -17.80 3.81 1.31
N VAL A 63 -16.97 4.43 2.15
CA VAL A 63 -15.51 4.28 2.13
C VAL A 63 -15.14 2.95 2.79
N GLY A 64 -14.80 1.95 1.98
CA GLY A 64 -14.32 0.65 2.46
C GLY A 64 -12.80 0.61 2.63
N ALA A 65 -12.29 -0.46 3.26
CA ALA A 65 -10.86 -0.68 3.48
C ALA A 65 -10.02 -0.56 2.19
N GLY A 66 -10.56 -1.03 1.05
CA GLY A 66 -9.89 -0.93 -0.26
C GLY A 66 -9.76 0.49 -0.82
N CYS A 67 -10.51 1.46 -0.30
CA CYS A 67 -10.45 2.87 -0.72
C CYS A 67 -9.37 3.67 0.00
N THR A 68 -8.69 3.07 0.98
CA THR A 68 -7.72 3.73 1.85
C THR A 68 -6.29 3.30 1.52
N SER A 69 -5.32 4.15 1.83
CA SER A 69 -3.91 3.86 1.65
C SER A 69 -3.28 3.02 2.78
N THR A 70 -4.07 2.42 3.68
CA THR A 70 -3.55 1.72 4.87
C THR A 70 -2.50 0.66 4.52
N HIS A 71 -2.75 -0.16 3.50
CA HIS A 71 -1.82 -1.19 3.03
C HIS A 71 -0.52 -0.59 2.48
N PHE A 72 -0.63 0.49 1.73
CA PHE A 72 0.50 1.23 1.17
C PHE A 72 1.34 1.91 2.25
N ALA A 73 0.69 2.51 3.25
CA ALA A 73 1.32 3.08 4.42
C ALA A 73 2.12 2.02 5.18
N ALA A 74 1.55 0.84 5.40
CA ALA A 74 2.21 -0.25 6.08
C ALA A 74 3.51 -0.67 5.39
N ILE A 75 3.48 -0.88 4.06
CA ILE A 75 4.66 -1.24 3.27
C ILE A 75 5.72 -0.15 3.34
N PHE A 76 5.32 1.12 3.25
CA PHE A 76 6.23 2.25 3.35
C PHE A 76 6.88 2.35 4.74
N LEU A 77 6.13 2.11 5.81
CA LEU A 77 6.66 2.08 7.18
C LEU A 77 7.71 0.96 7.35
N CYS A 78 7.49 -0.22 6.76
CA CYS A 78 8.49 -1.28 6.72
C CYS A 78 9.77 -0.85 6.01
N ALA A 79 9.64 -0.14 4.88
CA ALA A 79 10.77 0.37 4.12
C ALA A 79 11.57 1.42 4.91
N LEU A 80 10.88 2.31 5.65
CA LEU A 80 11.50 3.29 6.53
C LEU A 80 12.20 2.65 7.74
N ALA A 81 11.56 1.65 8.36
CA ALA A 81 12.11 0.95 9.52
C ALA A 81 13.40 0.19 9.17
N ALA A 82 13.43 -0.43 7.98
CA ALA A 82 14.57 -1.17 7.49
C ALA A 82 15.78 -0.28 7.12
N TRP A 83 15.57 0.99 6.81
CA TRP A 83 16.63 1.88 6.37
C TRP A 83 17.44 2.48 7.54
N PRO A 84 18.78 2.49 7.45
CA PRO A 84 19.64 3.00 8.52
C PRO A 84 19.65 4.54 8.53
N ALA A 85 18.64 5.14 9.18
CA ALA A 85 18.55 6.57 9.45
C ALA A 85 18.36 6.83 10.95
N THR A 86 18.69 8.05 11.39
CA THR A 86 18.41 8.48 12.77
C THR A 86 16.90 8.48 13.02
N TRP A 87 16.48 8.18 14.25
CA TRP A 87 15.06 8.10 14.61
C TRP A 87 14.29 9.39 14.30
N ARG A 88 14.92 10.56 14.47
CA ARG A 88 14.33 11.87 14.11
C ARG A 88 13.99 11.96 12.62
N ARG A 89 14.91 11.50 11.76
CA ARG A 89 14.69 11.48 10.29
C ARG A 89 13.65 10.44 9.89
N ARG A 90 13.56 9.33 10.62
CA ARG A 90 12.50 8.33 10.43
C ARG A 90 11.14 8.93 10.78
N LEU A 91 10.98 9.57 11.94
CA LEU A 91 9.72 10.21 12.33
C LEU A 91 9.29 11.31 11.36
N ALA A 92 10.22 12.16 10.91
CA ALA A 92 9.94 13.15 9.88
C ALA A 92 9.43 12.51 8.58
N ALA A 93 10.00 11.38 8.17
CA ALA A 93 9.57 10.64 6.99
C ALA A 93 8.20 9.99 7.17
N VAL A 94 7.93 9.43 8.35
CA VAL A 94 6.62 8.89 8.71
C VAL A 94 5.57 9.99 8.64
N GLY A 95 5.82 11.15 9.24
CA GLY A 95 4.90 12.28 9.21
C GLY A 95 4.66 12.79 7.79
N ALA A 96 5.73 12.96 6.99
CA ALA A 96 5.61 13.38 5.60
C ALA A 96 4.81 12.37 4.76
N ALA A 97 5.08 11.07 4.91
CA ALA A 97 4.35 10.04 4.17
C ALA A 97 2.89 9.95 4.60
N PHE A 98 2.60 10.05 5.90
CA PHE A 98 1.23 10.10 6.39
C PHE A 98 0.46 11.27 5.79
N ALA A 99 1.07 12.47 5.75
CA ALA A 99 0.45 13.65 5.14
C ALA A 99 0.19 13.45 3.63
N VAL A 100 1.17 12.94 2.88
CA VAL A 100 1.04 12.67 1.43
C VAL A 100 -0.05 11.64 1.17
N LEU A 101 -0.01 10.51 1.88
CA LEU A 101 -0.98 9.43 1.72
C LEU A 101 -2.39 9.85 2.08
N PHE A 102 -2.56 10.59 3.19
CA PHE A 102 -3.84 11.15 3.59
C PHE A 102 -4.41 12.09 2.52
N LEU A 103 -3.60 13.00 1.97
CA LEU A 103 -4.04 13.90 0.91
C LEU A 103 -4.43 13.14 -0.36
N MET A 104 -3.65 12.13 -0.74
CA MET A 104 -3.99 11.26 -1.87
C MET A 104 -5.31 10.52 -1.64
N ASP A 105 -5.55 10.00 -0.43
CA ASP A 105 -6.81 9.33 -0.08
C ASP A 105 -8.00 10.28 -0.19
N VAL A 106 -7.87 11.51 0.31
CA VAL A 106 -8.95 12.52 0.17
C VAL A 106 -9.22 12.81 -1.30
N VAL A 107 -8.20 13.02 -2.13
CA VAL A 107 -8.36 13.24 -3.57
C VAL A 107 -9.01 12.03 -4.24
N ARG A 108 -8.55 10.81 -3.94
CA ARG A 108 -9.10 9.57 -4.48
C ARG A 108 -10.57 9.40 -4.11
N VAL A 109 -10.91 9.46 -2.83
CA VAL A 109 -12.28 9.26 -2.35
C VAL A 109 -13.21 10.30 -2.96
N THR A 110 -12.80 11.58 -2.97
CA THR A 110 -13.64 12.64 -3.58
C THR A 110 -13.82 12.47 -5.08
N ALA A 111 -12.80 11.98 -5.80
CA ALA A 111 -12.93 11.64 -7.22
C ALA A 111 -13.89 10.45 -7.43
N LEU A 112 -13.73 9.38 -6.65
CA LEU A 112 -14.58 8.18 -6.74
C LEU A 112 -16.05 8.49 -6.41
N VAL A 113 -16.33 9.34 -5.42
CA VAL A 113 -17.70 9.78 -5.10
C VAL A 113 -18.32 10.55 -6.28
N ARG A 114 -17.54 11.39 -6.97
CA ARG A 114 -18.02 12.11 -8.16
C ARG A 114 -18.29 11.18 -9.34
N LEU A 115 -17.49 10.13 -9.50
CA LEU A 115 -17.58 9.16 -10.59
C LEU A 115 -18.52 7.99 -10.29
N ALA A 116 -19.08 7.92 -9.07
CA ALA A 116 -19.98 6.84 -8.66
C ALA A 116 -21.14 6.68 -9.67
N GLY A 117 -21.38 5.44 -10.10
CA GLY A 117 -22.40 5.11 -11.10
C GLY A 117 -22.01 5.36 -12.56
N THR A 118 -20.78 5.83 -12.83
CA THR A 118 -20.27 6.00 -14.20
C THR A 118 -19.34 4.86 -14.60
N PRO A 119 -19.18 4.54 -15.90
CA PRO A 119 -18.21 3.55 -16.38
C PRO A 119 -16.75 3.89 -16.02
N ALA A 120 -16.45 5.17 -15.75
CA ALA A 120 -15.12 5.61 -15.36
C ALA A 120 -14.75 5.25 -13.92
N PHE A 121 -15.72 4.81 -13.10
CA PHE A 121 -15.50 4.47 -11.69
C PHE A 121 -14.48 3.34 -11.53
N ASP A 122 -14.66 2.22 -12.24
CA ASP A 122 -13.79 1.05 -12.10
C ASP A 122 -12.36 1.35 -12.57
N ALA A 123 -12.24 2.08 -13.68
CA ALA A 123 -10.95 2.53 -14.18
C ALA A 123 -10.25 3.44 -13.15
N ALA A 124 -10.96 4.45 -12.64
CA ALA A 124 -10.41 5.36 -11.62
C ALA A 124 -10.01 4.61 -10.34
N HIS A 125 -10.81 3.61 -9.94
CA HIS A 125 -10.52 2.79 -8.77
C HIS A 125 -9.20 2.02 -8.96
N VAL A 126 -9.03 1.30 -10.07
CA VAL A 126 -7.82 0.51 -10.33
C VAL A 126 -6.59 1.39 -10.51
N PHE A 127 -6.67 2.45 -11.33
CA PHE A 127 -5.51 3.30 -11.62
C PHE A 127 -5.07 4.14 -10.43
N SER A 128 -5.97 4.44 -9.48
CA SER A 128 -5.59 5.15 -8.26
C SER A 128 -4.54 4.38 -7.46
N GLY A 129 -4.68 3.04 -7.33
CA GLY A 129 -3.72 2.17 -6.64
C GLY A 129 -2.32 2.24 -7.24
N ALA A 130 -2.21 2.15 -8.58
CA ALA A 130 -0.94 2.29 -9.28
C ALA A 130 -0.29 3.67 -9.04
N GLY A 131 -1.11 4.72 -8.93
CA GLY A 131 -0.69 6.07 -8.55
C GLY A 131 0.01 6.12 -7.18
N TYR A 132 -0.54 5.45 -6.16
CA TYR A 132 0.09 5.38 -4.82
C TYR A 132 1.48 4.75 -4.87
N VAL A 133 1.63 3.63 -5.57
CA VAL A 133 2.93 2.96 -5.70
C VAL A 133 3.95 3.91 -6.30
N GLY A 134 3.59 4.60 -7.38
CA GLY A 134 4.47 5.56 -8.05
C GLY A 134 4.91 6.69 -7.10
N VAL A 135 3.95 7.32 -6.42
CA VAL A 135 4.24 8.42 -5.48
C VAL A 135 5.07 7.94 -4.30
N LEU A 136 4.73 6.81 -3.69
CA LEU A 136 5.49 6.25 -2.57
C LEU A 136 6.90 5.83 -2.97
N LEU A 137 7.08 5.28 -4.17
CA LEU A 137 8.40 4.93 -4.68
C LEU A 137 9.25 6.20 -4.85
N VAL A 138 8.70 7.25 -5.45
CA VAL A 138 9.40 8.54 -5.61
C VAL A 138 9.72 9.15 -4.25
N ALA A 139 8.77 9.16 -3.32
CA ALA A 139 8.96 9.65 -1.96
C ALA A 139 10.05 8.86 -1.21
N TRP A 140 10.05 7.53 -1.35
CA TRP A 140 11.05 6.66 -0.74
C TRP A 140 12.45 6.88 -1.33
N LEU A 141 12.57 6.95 -2.67
CA LEU A 141 13.83 7.24 -3.36
C LEU A 141 14.38 8.62 -2.96
N GLY A 142 13.52 9.64 -2.94
CA GLY A 142 13.86 10.99 -2.50
C GLY A 142 14.32 11.01 -1.04
N TRP A 143 13.61 10.30 -0.18
CA TRP A 143 13.97 10.17 1.23
C TRP A 143 15.31 9.45 1.41
N MET A 144 15.56 8.33 0.74
CA MET A 144 16.85 7.63 0.82
C MET A 144 18.02 8.54 0.43
N ARG A 145 17.83 9.35 -0.61
CA ARG A 145 18.83 10.33 -1.07
C ARG A 145 19.10 11.42 -0.03
N TRP A 146 18.09 11.83 0.73
CA TRP A 146 18.21 12.86 1.76
C TRP A 146 18.70 12.32 3.11
N SER A 147 18.29 11.11 3.49
CA SER A 147 18.41 10.59 4.85
C SER A 147 19.65 9.74 5.09
N GLY A 148 20.17 9.06 4.06
CA GLY A 148 21.23 8.08 4.19
C GLY A 148 22.65 8.63 3.93
N PRO A 149 23.69 7.84 4.29
CA PRO A 149 25.02 7.99 3.70
C PRO A 149 24.91 7.93 2.17
N ARG A 150 25.87 8.49 1.41
CA ARG A 150 25.91 8.37 -0.06
C ARG A 150 26.13 6.91 -0.48
N VAL A 151 25.12 6.07 -0.34
CA VAL A 151 25.08 4.70 -0.83
C VAL A 151 24.96 4.83 -2.34
N ARG A 152 25.98 4.40 -3.08
CA ARG A 152 25.85 4.22 -4.52
C ARG A 152 24.82 3.12 -4.72
N LEU A 153 23.59 3.50 -5.03
CA LEU A 153 22.57 2.56 -5.45
C LEU A 153 23.17 1.80 -6.64
N PRO A 154 23.18 0.45 -6.62
CA PRO A 154 23.41 -0.30 -7.85
C PRO A 154 22.41 0.25 -8.87
N ARG A 155 22.84 0.49 -10.12
CA ARG A 155 21.91 0.82 -11.19
C ARG A 155 20.93 -0.34 -11.31
N LEU A 156 19.78 -0.23 -10.66
CA LEU A 156 18.68 -1.16 -10.87
C LEU A 156 18.32 -1.00 -12.35
N PRO A 157 18.44 -2.04 -13.18
CA PRO A 157 17.93 -1.95 -14.52
C PRO A 157 16.45 -1.57 -14.41
N LEU A 158 15.98 -0.61 -15.21
CA LEU A 158 14.58 -0.16 -15.24
C LEU A 158 13.59 -1.33 -15.24
N ALA A 159 13.98 -2.46 -15.85
CA ALA A 159 13.25 -3.73 -15.83
C ALA A 159 12.95 -4.29 -14.44
N GLY A 160 13.86 -4.16 -13.46
CA GLY A 160 13.65 -4.66 -12.09
C GLY A 160 12.68 -3.81 -11.27
N ALA A 161 12.71 -2.49 -11.46
CA ALA A 161 11.72 -1.59 -10.86
C ALA A 161 10.34 -1.77 -11.50
N ALA A 162 10.30 -1.95 -12.83
CA ALA A 162 9.09 -2.26 -13.57
C ALA A 162 8.48 -3.62 -13.15
N ALA A 163 9.29 -4.65 -12.92
CA ALA A 163 8.81 -5.96 -12.48
C ALA A 163 8.19 -5.92 -11.07
N LEU A 164 8.78 -5.17 -10.13
CA LEU A 164 8.20 -5.00 -8.79
C LEU A 164 6.89 -4.20 -8.83
N ALA A 165 6.85 -3.13 -9.64
CA ALA A 165 5.61 -2.37 -9.86
C ALA A 165 4.53 -3.23 -10.52
N PHE A 166 4.90 -4.10 -11.46
CA PHE A 166 4.00 -5.04 -12.12
C PHE A 166 3.45 -6.11 -11.16
N VAL A 167 4.30 -6.74 -10.34
CA VAL A 167 3.85 -7.74 -9.35
C VAL A 167 2.91 -7.10 -8.33
N PHE A 168 3.19 -5.87 -7.91
CA PHE A 168 2.32 -5.13 -7.01
C PHE A 168 0.97 -4.77 -7.67
N ALA A 169 1.00 -4.24 -8.89
CA ALA A 169 -0.21 -3.91 -9.66
C ALA A 169 -1.06 -5.16 -9.95
N ALA A 170 -0.43 -6.30 -10.24
CA ALA A 170 -1.10 -7.59 -10.44
C ALA A 170 -1.72 -8.11 -9.13
N GLY A 171 -1.04 -7.93 -8.00
CA GLY A 171 -1.57 -8.26 -6.67
C GLY A 171 -2.80 -7.43 -6.29
N GLU A 172 -2.75 -6.12 -6.53
CA GLU A 172 -3.90 -5.22 -6.32
C GLU A 172 -5.06 -5.56 -7.25
N LEU A 173 -4.80 -5.86 -8.52
CA LEU A 173 -5.84 -6.29 -9.46
C LEU A 173 -6.50 -7.60 -8.99
N ALA A 174 -5.71 -8.56 -8.50
CA ALA A 174 -6.22 -9.81 -7.95
C ALA A 174 -7.05 -9.62 -6.67
N LEU A 175 -6.70 -8.65 -5.83
CA LEU A 175 -7.47 -8.32 -4.62
C LEU A 175 -8.74 -7.51 -4.94
N ALA A 176 -8.69 -6.63 -5.95
CA ALA A 176 -9.81 -5.80 -6.37
C ALA A 176 -10.93 -6.59 -7.05
N GLN A 177 -10.62 -7.73 -7.69
CA GLN A 177 -11.65 -8.59 -8.30
C GLN A 177 -12.43 -9.43 -7.27
N GLY A 178 -12.04 -9.41 -5.99
CA GLY A 178 -12.52 -10.36 -4.99
C GLY A 178 -12.09 -11.80 -5.33
N PRO A 179 -12.22 -12.75 -4.38
CA PRO A 179 -12.06 -14.15 -4.76
C PRO A 179 -13.10 -14.47 -5.85
N PRO A 180 -12.76 -15.26 -6.89
CA PRO A 180 -13.78 -15.84 -7.75
C PRO A 180 -14.81 -16.54 -6.84
N PRO A 181 -16.11 -16.58 -7.23
CA PRO A 181 -17.10 -17.30 -6.45
C PRO A 181 -16.53 -18.69 -6.13
N PRO A 182 -16.56 -19.11 -4.86
CA PRO A 182 -15.88 -20.34 -4.47
C PRO A 182 -16.38 -21.45 -5.38
N PRO A 183 -15.49 -22.23 -6.02
CA PRO A 183 -15.94 -23.48 -6.61
C PRO A 183 -16.65 -24.27 -5.51
N PRO A 184 -17.72 -25.02 -5.83
CA PRO A 184 -18.46 -25.78 -4.83
C PRO A 184 -17.48 -26.50 -3.89
N LEU A 185 -17.65 -26.22 -2.60
CA LEU A 185 -16.76 -26.48 -1.45
C LEU A 185 -15.98 -27.79 -1.51
N GLU A 186 -14.77 -27.79 -2.09
CA GLU A 186 -13.71 -28.79 -1.83
C GLU A 186 -12.30 -28.24 -2.14
N VAL A 187 -11.79 -27.23 -1.42
CA VAL A 187 -10.33 -26.99 -1.40
C VAL A 187 -9.88 -26.46 -0.02
N PRO A 188 -8.89 -27.09 0.65
CA PRO A 188 -8.46 -26.70 1.99
C PRO A 188 -7.58 -25.43 1.99
N LEU A 189 -7.56 -24.77 3.16
CA LEU A 189 -6.94 -23.51 3.58
C LEU A 189 -5.40 -23.37 3.37
N GLY A 190 -4.85 -23.77 2.22
CA GLY A 190 -3.41 -23.71 1.93
C GLY A 190 -2.95 -22.52 1.07
N GLY A 191 -3.82 -21.92 0.26
CA GLY A 191 -3.41 -21.10 -0.89
C GLY A 191 -2.63 -19.81 -0.57
N ALA A 192 -3.00 -19.09 0.50
CA ALA A 192 -2.35 -17.82 0.84
C ALA A 192 -0.91 -18.01 1.38
N ALA A 193 -0.63 -19.13 2.06
CA ALA A 193 0.71 -19.46 2.54
C ALA A 193 1.65 -19.85 1.38
N PHE A 194 1.13 -20.48 0.32
CA PHE A 194 1.90 -20.86 -0.87
C PHE A 194 2.35 -19.66 -1.70
N ALA A 195 1.53 -18.62 -1.81
CA ALA A 195 1.89 -17.41 -2.57
C ALA A 195 3.07 -16.64 -1.93
N LEU A 196 3.06 -16.50 -0.60
CA LEU A 196 4.16 -15.90 0.16
C LEU A 196 5.43 -16.77 0.12
N ALA A 197 5.29 -18.09 0.22
CA ALA A 197 6.42 -19.02 0.09
C ALA A 197 7.05 -18.96 -1.31
N GLY A 198 6.25 -18.83 -2.37
CA GLY A 198 6.73 -18.73 -3.76
C GLY A 198 7.54 -17.45 -4.03
N VAL A 199 7.12 -16.32 -3.48
CA VAL A 199 7.84 -15.04 -3.60
C VAL A 199 9.18 -15.09 -2.84
N VAL A 200 9.19 -15.66 -1.62
CA VAL A 200 10.41 -15.82 -0.82
C VAL A 200 11.38 -16.81 -1.46
N ALA A 201 10.89 -17.92 -1.99
CA ALA A 201 11.70 -18.92 -2.69
C ALA A 201 12.31 -18.37 -3.99
N SER A 202 11.54 -17.60 -4.76
CA SER A 202 12.03 -16.96 -5.99
C SER A 202 13.09 -15.90 -5.72
N ALA A 203 12.93 -15.11 -4.64
CA ALA A 203 13.92 -14.14 -4.19
C ALA A 203 15.20 -14.82 -3.68
N TRP A 204 15.08 -15.96 -3.00
CA TRP A 204 16.21 -16.75 -2.51
C TRP A 204 17.05 -17.35 -3.65
N GLU A 205 16.39 -17.92 -4.67
CA GLU A 205 17.07 -18.57 -5.79
C GLU A 205 17.81 -17.54 -6.68
N LEU A 206 17.25 -16.34 -6.83
CA LEU A 206 17.91 -15.19 -7.48
C LEU A 206 19.16 -14.71 -6.73
N LEU A 207 19.15 -14.78 -5.39
CA LEU A 207 20.29 -14.42 -4.55
C LEU A 207 21.38 -15.50 -4.55
N ARG A 208 21.01 -16.77 -4.68
CA ARG A 208 21.93 -17.91 -4.75
C ARG A 208 22.72 -17.92 -6.07
N ARG A 209 22.09 -17.58 -7.20
CA ARG A 209 22.75 -17.55 -8.53
C ARG A 209 23.76 -16.41 -8.74
N ARG A 210 23.85 -15.46 -7.81
CA ARG A 210 24.75 -14.29 -7.89
C ARG A 210 25.88 -14.32 -6.86
N ALA A 211 26.01 -15.41 -6.11
CA ALA A 211 27.09 -15.68 -5.17
C ALA A 211 27.99 -16.78 -5.75
#